data_AF-A0A3N5CQ27-F1
#
_entry.id   AF-A0A3N5CQ27-F1
#
_cell.length_a   1.000
_cell.length_b   1.000
_cell.length_c   1.000
_cell.angle_alpha   90.00
_cell.angle_beta   90.00
_cell.angle_gamma   90.00
#
_symmetry.space_group_name_H-M   'P 1'
#
loop_
_entity.id
_entity.type
_entity.pdbx_description
1 polymer ?
#
loop_
_entity_poly.entity_id
_entity_poly.type
_entity_poly.pdbx_seq_one_letter_code
_entity_poly.pdbx_strand_id
1 'polypeptide(L)'
;MFALFKRHWLRAQPLKWIGLFAFEFLVVLSGVLVAQSLQERFEQRREQERFAATRVVLDEQVEAAVTNFLSRALQARCVRANLATIRQAVSQGTAADLSAIVRHPPHSQSAINVWSGDTAREARRHLDPDEVRRYDFLASLSQDVIDLRRQEEEWWAAVLLASDGGAGLNEQERTEAMLAAYKLDHAYEGWDQAVPTLVGSLRVFGLEPDVDAIERSHQGDGVCAAEVRALLPRLRTYVEQVKAMPLP
;
A
#
# COMPACT_ATOMS: atom_id res chain seq x y z
N MET A 1 -48.53 -43.36 -49.03
CA MET A 1 -48.13 -41.95 -48.79
C MET A 1 -46.61 -41.74 -48.79
N PHE A 2 -45.81 -42.60 -48.13
CA PHE A 2 -44.35 -42.50 -48.07
C PHE A 2 -43.62 -42.56 -49.44
N ALA A 3 -44.13 -43.38 -50.37
CA ALA A 3 -43.55 -43.53 -51.71
C ALA A 3 -43.76 -42.29 -52.63
N LEU A 4 -44.85 -41.53 -52.41
CA LEU A 4 -45.11 -40.29 -53.15
C LEU A 4 -44.22 -39.16 -52.66
N PHE A 5 -43.96 -39.09 -51.35
CA PHE A 5 -43.02 -38.15 -50.76
C PHE A 5 -41.58 -38.38 -51.26
N LYS A 6 -41.14 -39.64 -51.31
CA LYS A 6 -39.81 -40.04 -51.83
C LYS A 6 -39.61 -39.67 -53.30
N ARG A 7 -40.66 -39.79 -54.13
CA ARG A 7 -40.59 -39.52 -55.58
C ARG A 7 -40.64 -38.02 -55.90
N HIS A 8 -41.27 -37.20 -55.05
CA HIS A 8 -41.22 -35.74 -55.15
C HIS A 8 -39.88 -35.20 -54.64
N TRP A 9 -39.35 -35.77 -53.56
CA TRP A 9 -38.05 -35.40 -52.99
C TRP A 9 -36.87 -35.72 -53.92
N LEU A 10 -36.93 -36.83 -54.66
CA LEU A 10 -35.92 -37.19 -55.67
C LEU A 10 -35.97 -36.31 -56.95
N ARG A 11 -37.09 -35.63 -57.24
CA ARG A 11 -37.22 -34.68 -58.37
C ARG A 11 -36.87 -33.24 -57.98
N ALA A 12 -36.98 -32.90 -56.70
CA ALA A 12 -36.59 -31.61 -56.15
C ALA A 12 -35.09 -31.62 -55.86
N GLN A 13 -34.28 -31.15 -56.82
CA GLN A 13 -32.81 -31.00 -56.77
C GLN A 13 -32.20 -31.09 -55.34
N PRO A 14 -31.94 -32.30 -54.83
CA PRO A 14 -31.67 -32.50 -53.40
C PRO A 14 -30.35 -31.84 -52.98
N LEU A 15 -29.41 -31.74 -53.92
CA LEU A 15 -28.17 -30.99 -53.78
C LEU A 15 -28.39 -29.49 -53.50
N LYS A 16 -29.42 -28.87 -54.10
CA LYS A 16 -29.73 -27.45 -53.85
C LYS A 16 -30.34 -27.23 -52.47
N TRP A 17 -31.20 -28.14 -52.02
CA TRP A 17 -31.78 -28.08 -50.68
C TRP A 17 -30.75 -28.37 -49.58
N ILE A 18 -29.84 -29.32 -49.82
CA ILE A 18 -28.70 -29.58 -48.91
C ILE A 18 -27.76 -28.36 -48.87
N GLY A 19 -27.48 -27.74 -50.02
CA GLY A 19 -26.67 -26.52 -50.09
C GLY A 19 -27.31 -25.32 -49.39
N LEU A 20 -28.63 -25.13 -49.55
CA LEU A 20 -29.39 -24.10 -48.85
C LEU A 20 -29.38 -24.34 -47.33
N PHE A 21 -29.62 -25.57 -46.89
CA PHE A 21 -29.61 -25.94 -45.48
C PHE A 21 -28.21 -25.77 -44.86
N ALA A 22 -27.15 -26.20 -45.57
CA ALA A 22 -25.77 -26.02 -45.10
C ALA A 22 -25.40 -24.53 -45.01
N PHE A 23 -25.85 -23.71 -45.97
CA PHE A 23 -25.67 -22.26 -45.92
C PHE A 23 -26.40 -21.63 -44.74
N GLU A 24 -27.69 -21.93 -44.54
CA GLU A 24 -28.46 -21.44 -43.39
C GLU A 24 -27.84 -21.89 -42.06
N PHE A 25 -27.39 -23.14 -41.97
CA PHE A 25 -26.71 -23.66 -40.80
C PHE A 25 -25.40 -22.91 -40.52
N LEU A 26 -24.58 -22.67 -41.55
CA LEU A 26 -23.35 -21.88 -41.41
C LEU A 26 -23.64 -20.44 -40.99
N VAL A 27 -24.65 -19.80 -41.55
CA VAL A 27 -25.05 -18.44 -41.17
C VAL A 27 -25.51 -18.38 -39.71
N VAL A 28 -26.34 -19.33 -39.26
CA VAL A 28 -26.78 -19.41 -37.86
C VAL A 28 -25.59 -19.69 -36.94
N LEU A 29 -24.72 -20.62 -37.29
CA LEU A 29 -23.54 -20.96 -36.49
C LEU A 29 -22.55 -19.79 -36.42
N SER A 30 -22.29 -19.10 -37.53
CA SER A 30 -21.50 -17.86 -37.54
C SER A 30 -22.17 -16.76 -36.72
N GLY A 31 -23.49 -16.63 -36.77
CA GLY A 31 -24.24 -15.69 -35.94
C GLY A 31 -24.07 -15.96 -34.44
N VAL A 32 -24.14 -17.22 -34.02
CA VAL A 32 -23.90 -17.63 -32.63
C VAL A 32 -22.45 -17.38 -32.21
N LEU A 33 -21.47 -17.74 -33.05
CA LEU A 33 -20.06 -17.51 -32.75
C LEU A 33 -19.71 -16.02 -32.65
N VAL A 34 -20.27 -15.18 -33.54
CA VAL A 34 -20.10 -13.72 -33.46
C VAL A 34 -20.76 -13.17 -32.21
N ALA A 35 -21.96 -13.63 -31.85
CA ALA A 35 -22.63 -13.22 -30.62
C ALA A 35 -21.82 -13.60 -29.37
N GLN A 36 -21.28 -14.82 -29.31
CA GLN A 36 -20.42 -15.29 -28.21
C GLN A 36 -19.12 -14.48 -28.13
N SER A 37 -18.45 -14.24 -29.26
CA SER A 37 -17.23 -13.42 -29.29
C SER A 37 -17.47 -11.97 -28.87
N LEU A 38 -18.60 -11.39 -29.25
CA LEU A 38 -18.99 -10.05 -28.81
C LEU A 38 -19.26 -10.03 -27.30
N GLN A 39 -19.95 -11.04 -26.78
CA GLN A 39 -20.22 -11.16 -25.34
C GLN A 39 -18.92 -11.25 -24.53
N GLU A 40 -17.98 -12.11 -24.93
CA GLU A 40 -16.66 -12.22 -24.29
C GLU A 40 -15.90 -10.89 -24.29
N ARG A 41 -15.95 -10.14 -25.40
CA ARG A 41 -15.31 -8.81 -25.49
C ARG A 41 -15.97 -7.78 -24.56
N PHE A 42 -17.29 -7.80 -24.44
CA PHE A 42 -18.00 -6.90 -23.52
C PHE A 42 -17.72 -7.24 -22.06
N GLU A 43 -17.66 -8.53 -21.72
CA GLU A 43 -17.30 -8.99 -20.38
C GLU A 43 -15.87 -8.57 -20.02
N GLN A 44 -14.89 -8.79 -20.92
CA GLN A 44 -13.51 -8.36 -20.71
C GLN A 44 -13.37 -6.84 -20.54
N ARG A 45 -14.07 -6.04 -21.34
CA ARG A 45 -14.07 -4.58 -21.19
C ARG A 45 -14.65 -4.15 -19.85
N ARG A 46 -15.77 -4.76 -19.45
CA ARG A 46 -16.41 -4.47 -18.18
C ARG A 46 -15.53 -4.85 -16.99
N GLU A 47 -14.79 -5.95 -17.08
CA GLU A 47 -13.79 -6.32 -16.08
C GLU A 47 -12.64 -5.30 -16.01
N GLN A 48 -12.09 -4.88 -17.15
CA GLN A 48 -11.06 -3.85 -17.20
C GLN A 48 -11.52 -2.51 -16.61
N GLU A 49 -12.75 -2.08 -16.92
CA GLU A 49 -13.33 -0.85 -16.36
C GLU A 49 -13.53 -0.95 -14.85
N ARG A 50 -13.97 -2.11 -14.34
CA ARG A 50 -14.09 -2.36 -12.90
C ARG A 50 -12.73 -2.31 -12.22
N PHE A 51 -11.74 -2.98 -12.81
CA PHE A 51 -10.39 -2.98 -12.27
C PHE A 51 -9.78 -1.56 -12.28
N ALA A 52 -10.04 -0.76 -13.32
CA ALA A 52 -9.59 0.64 -13.36
C ALA A 52 -10.15 1.46 -12.18
N ALA A 53 -11.42 1.26 -11.82
CA ALA A 53 -11.99 1.90 -10.63
C ALA A 53 -11.33 1.42 -9.33
N THR A 54 -11.07 0.11 -9.21
CA THR A 54 -10.34 -0.47 -8.07
C THR A 54 -8.91 0.05 -7.97
N ARG A 55 -8.24 0.24 -9.11
CA ARG A 55 -6.87 0.77 -9.19
C ARG A 55 -6.79 2.18 -8.61
N VAL A 56 -7.74 3.06 -8.91
CA VAL A 56 -7.78 4.41 -8.32
C VAL A 56 -7.81 4.35 -6.79
N VAL A 57 -8.65 3.49 -6.21
CA VAL A 57 -8.73 3.33 -4.75
C VAL A 57 -7.44 2.73 -4.16
N LEU A 58 -6.81 1.78 -4.87
CA LEU A 58 -5.52 1.23 -4.47
C LEU A 58 -4.42 2.29 -4.48
N ASP A 59 -4.39 3.11 -5.53
CA ASP A 59 -3.40 4.18 -5.71
C ASP A 59 -3.53 5.23 -4.60
N GLU A 60 -4.75 5.66 -4.27
CA GLU A 60 -5.02 6.56 -3.14
C GLU A 60 -4.54 5.95 -1.80
N GLN A 61 -4.81 4.67 -1.57
CA GLN A 61 -4.36 3.99 -0.33
C GLN A 61 -2.84 3.85 -0.27
N VAL A 62 -2.20 3.55 -1.40
CA VAL A 62 -0.74 3.45 -1.51
C VAL A 62 -0.10 4.81 -1.27
N GLU A 63 -0.61 5.87 -1.90
CA GLU A 63 -0.13 7.24 -1.71
C GLU A 63 -0.21 7.65 -0.23
N ALA A 64 -1.36 7.44 0.39
CA ALA A 64 -1.57 7.75 1.81
C ALA A 64 -0.64 6.93 2.72
N ALA A 65 -0.54 5.62 2.50
CA ALA A 65 0.32 4.73 3.28
C ALA A 65 1.80 5.13 3.17
N VAL A 66 2.30 5.35 1.95
CA VAL A 66 3.69 5.74 1.73
C VAL A 66 3.99 7.13 2.28
N THR A 67 3.07 8.08 2.17
CA THR A 67 3.21 9.41 2.79
C THR A 67 3.42 9.29 4.31
N ASN A 68 2.70 8.36 4.94
CA ASN A 68 2.84 8.08 6.37
C ASN A 68 4.16 7.39 6.71
N PHE A 69 4.59 6.42 5.89
CA PHE A 69 5.89 5.78 6.02
C PHE A 69 7.05 6.77 5.86
N LEU A 70 6.92 7.74 4.95
CA LEU A 70 7.90 8.81 4.79
C LEU A 70 7.92 9.73 6.01
N SER A 71 6.77 10.11 6.57
CA SER A 71 6.71 10.87 7.82
C SER A 71 7.46 10.15 8.94
N ARG A 72 7.23 8.83 9.09
CA ARG A 72 7.95 7.99 10.06
C ARG A 72 9.46 7.94 9.77
N ALA A 73 9.85 7.75 8.51
CA ALA A 73 11.24 7.73 8.08
C ALA A 73 12.00 9.01 8.46
N LEU A 74 11.35 10.18 8.27
CA LEU A 74 11.93 11.47 8.62
C LEU A 74 12.07 11.68 10.14
N GLN A 75 11.21 11.08 10.95
CA GLN A 75 11.29 11.14 12.41
C GLN A 75 12.33 10.18 13.00
N ALA A 76 12.68 9.11 12.29
CA ALA A 76 13.39 7.96 12.85
C ALA A 76 14.70 8.31 13.56
N ARG A 77 15.52 9.17 12.94
CA ARG A 77 16.81 9.57 13.51
C ARG A 77 16.63 10.33 14.83
N CYS A 78 15.73 11.31 14.86
CA CYS A 78 15.41 12.08 16.04
C CYS A 78 14.85 11.19 17.17
N VAL A 79 13.87 10.33 16.85
CA VAL A 79 13.25 9.42 17.81
C VAL A 79 14.30 8.50 18.44
N ARG A 80 15.20 7.92 17.65
CA ARG A 80 16.27 7.05 18.15
C ARG A 80 17.28 7.80 19.03
N ALA A 81 17.64 9.02 18.66
CA ALA A 81 18.50 9.87 19.50
C ALA A 81 17.84 10.18 20.86
N ASN A 82 16.56 10.54 20.83
CA ASN A 82 15.73 10.78 22.00
C ASN A 82 15.64 9.55 22.92
N LEU A 83 15.41 8.36 22.35
CA LEU A 83 15.39 7.10 23.10
C LEU A 83 16.76 6.74 23.69
N ALA A 84 17.86 7.08 23.02
CA ALA A 84 19.21 6.92 23.58
C ALA A 84 19.40 7.81 24.82
N THR A 85 18.95 9.07 24.78
CA THR A 85 18.98 9.97 25.93
C THR A 85 18.13 9.44 27.09
N ILE A 86 16.94 8.90 26.80
CA ILE A 86 16.07 8.31 27.82
C ILE A 86 16.74 7.10 28.49
N ARG A 87 17.29 6.16 27.70
CA ARG A 87 18.02 5.01 28.23
C ARG A 87 19.16 5.44 29.15
N GLN A 88 19.91 6.47 28.74
CA GLN A 88 20.99 7.01 29.54
C GLN A 88 20.48 7.57 30.87
N ALA A 89 19.42 8.39 30.85
CA ALA A 89 18.83 8.96 32.06
C ALA A 89 18.30 7.89 33.03
N VAL A 90 17.55 6.91 32.51
CA VAL A 90 16.99 5.80 33.29
C VAL A 90 18.11 4.95 33.93
N SER A 91 19.18 4.65 33.18
CA SER A 91 20.30 3.87 33.71
C SER A 91 21.07 4.60 34.83
N GLN A 92 21.12 5.92 34.78
CA GLN A 92 21.78 6.76 35.79
C GLN A 92 20.87 7.09 36.98
N GLY A 93 19.58 6.73 36.92
CA GLY A 93 18.60 7.09 37.95
C GLY A 93 18.40 8.60 38.08
N THR A 94 18.67 9.37 37.02
CA THR A 94 18.51 10.82 37.02
C THR A 94 17.09 11.19 36.63
N ALA A 95 16.47 12.11 37.39
CA ALA A 95 15.26 12.80 36.96
C ALA A 95 15.63 13.77 35.84
N ALA A 96 15.76 13.26 34.62
CA ALA A 96 15.84 14.09 33.43
C ALA A 96 14.44 14.65 33.14
N ASP A 97 14.35 15.95 32.83
CA ASP A 97 13.13 16.51 32.24
C ASP A 97 12.99 15.98 30.81
N LEU A 98 12.31 14.84 30.69
CA LEU A 98 12.09 14.17 29.42
C LEU A 98 10.79 14.63 28.76
N SER A 99 10.07 15.61 29.33
CA SER A 99 8.76 16.07 28.85
C SER A 99 8.80 16.62 27.41
N ALA A 100 9.96 17.14 26.97
CA ALA A 100 10.21 17.60 25.61
C ALA A 100 10.49 16.46 24.60
N ILE A 101 10.74 15.25 25.11
CA ILE A 101 11.32 14.13 24.36
C ILE A 101 10.37 12.92 24.33
N VAL A 102 9.48 12.77 25.32
CA VAL A 102 8.63 11.57 25.48
C VAL A 102 7.22 11.74 24.93
N ARG A 103 6.96 12.73 24.07
CA ARG A 103 5.70 12.72 23.33
C ARG A 103 5.78 11.70 22.20
N HIS A 104 4.81 10.82 22.19
CA HIS A 104 4.55 9.88 21.12
C HIS A 104 4.42 10.63 19.77
N PRO A 105 5.14 10.24 18.71
CA PRO A 105 4.98 10.85 17.39
C PRO A 105 3.54 10.66 16.87
N PRO A 106 3.00 11.61 16.08
CA PRO A 106 1.65 11.45 15.55
C PRO A 106 1.54 10.18 14.68
N HIS A 107 0.58 9.32 14.99
CA HIS A 107 0.20 8.19 14.13
C HIS A 107 -0.88 8.63 13.14
N SER A 108 -0.74 8.19 11.90
CA SER A 108 -1.76 8.30 10.86
C SER A 108 -2.23 6.90 10.42
N GLN A 109 -3.36 6.83 9.72
CA GLN A 109 -3.84 5.57 9.15
C GLN A 109 -3.04 5.23 7.89
N SER A 110 -2.23 4.18 7.95
CA SER A 110 -1.34 3.73 6.86
C SER A 110 -1.83 2.47 6.14
N ALA A 111 -3.13 2.15 6.25
CA ALA A 111 -3.65 0.84 5.85
C ALA A 111 -4.01 0.73 4.36
N ILE A 112 -3.42 -0.23 3.66
CA ILE A 112 -3.82 -0.65 2.31
C ILE A 112 -4.82 -1.82 2.43
N ASN A 113 -6.03 -1.51 2.87
CA ASN A 113 -7.05 -2.52 3.21
C ASN A 113 -7.62 -3.24 1.97
N VAL A 114 -7.50 -2.64 0.79
CA VAL A 114 -8.09 -3.17 -0.44
C VAL A 114 -7.20 -4.23 -1.09
N TRP A 115 -5.93 -4.37 -0.67
CA TRP A 115 -5.04 -5.42 -1.15
C TRP A 115 -5.36 -6.79 -0.53
N SER A 116 -6.50 -7.37 -0.93
CA SER A 116 -7.00 -8.67 -0.49
C SER A 116 -6.71 -9.78 -1.51
N GLY A 117 -6.92 -11.04 -1.14
CA GLY A 117 -6.69 -12.19 -2.02
C GLY A 117 -7.43 -12.13 -3.37
N ASP A 118 -8.61 -11.51 -3.43
CA ASP A 118 -9.34 -11.30 -4.69
C ASP A 118 -8.76 -10.15 -5.51
N THR A 119 -8.56 -8.99 -4.89
CA THR A 119 -8.00 -7.81 -5.55
C THR A 119 -6.59 -8.04 -6.05
N ALA A 120 -5.74 -8.73 -5.26
CA ALA A 120 -4.38 -9.08 -5.65
C ALA A 120 -4.36 -10.14 -6.77
N ARG A 121 -5.38 -11.01 -6.86
CA ARG A 121 -5.53 -11.93 -8.01
C ARG A 121 -5.96 -11.18 -9.27
N GLU A 122 -6.88 -10.23 -9.13
CA GLU A 122 -7.34 -9.39 -10.23
C GLU A 122 -6.22 -8.49 -10.76
N ALA A 123 -5.47 -7.84 -9.87
CA ALA A 123 -4.30 -7.03 -10.19
C ALA A 123 -3.27 -7.81 -11.01
N ARG A 124 -2.97 -9.07 -10.64
CA ARG A 124 -2.06 -9.95 -11.39
C ARG A 124 -2.49 -10.27 -12.83
N ARG A 125 -3.76 -10.06 -13.18
CA ARG A 125 -4.28 -10.26 -14.56
C ARG A 125 -4.17 -9.00 -15.41
N HIS A 126 -4.08 -7.83 -14.79
CA HIS A 126 -4.22 -6.54 -15.48
C HIS A 126 -2.99 -5.62 -15.35
N LEU A 127 -2.14 -5.85 -14.35
CA LEU A 127 -0.95 -5.06 -14.09
C LEU A 127 0.32 -5.82 -14.47
N ASP A 128 1.39 -5.05 -14.68
CA ASP A 128 2.70 -5.64 -14.92
C ASP A 128 3.22 -6.35 -13.66
N PRO A 129 4.01 -7.44 -13.81
CA PRO A 129 4.53 -8.18 -12.66
C PRO A 129 5.32 -7.31 -11.67
N ASP A 130 5.98 -6.27 -12.18
CA ASP A 130 6.77 -5.33 -11.39
C ASP A 130 5.89 -4.43 -10.52
N GLU A 131 4.77 -3.94 -11.05
CA GLU A 131 3.76 -3.19 -10.29
C GLU A 131 3.15 -4.07 -9.20
N VAL A 132 2.77 -5.32 -9.53
CA VAL A 132 2.23 -6.28 -8.55
C VAL A 132 3.20 -6.51 -7.40
N ARG A 133 4.49 -6.74 -7.69
CA ARG A 133 5.49 -6.94 -6.62
C ARG A 133 5.61 -5.73 -5.71
N ARG A 134 5.45 -4.51 -6.24
CA ARG A 134 5.48 -3.28 -5.45
C ARG A 134 4.24 -3.15 -4.56
N TYR A 135 3.04 -3.47 -5.07
CA TYR A 135 1.85 -3.52 -4.24
C TYR A 135 1.95 -4.58 -3.14
N ASP A 136 2.41 -5.79 -3.48
CA ASP A 136 2.62 -6.87 -2.49
C ASP A 136 3.59 -6.43 -1.38
N PHE A 137 4.70 -5.77 -1.74
CA PHE A 137 5.65 -5.20 -0.77
C PHE A 137 5.01 -4.14 0.12
N LEU A 138 4.34 -3.15 -0.45
CA LEU A 138 3.74 -2.04 0.31
C LEU A 138 2.58 -2.52 1.20
N ALA A 139 1.79 -3.49 0.74
CA ALA A 139 0.72 -4.10 1.53
C ALA A 139 1.29 -4.90 2.72
N SER A 140 2.37 -5.66 2.51
CA SER A 140 3.06 -6.34 3.61
C SER A 140 3.60 -5.35 4.63
N LEU A 141 4.32 -4.31 4.16
CA LEU A 141 4.85 -3.26 5.03
C LEU A 141 3.74 -2.54 5.80
N SER A 142 2.61 -2.26 5.15
CA SER A 142 1.43 -1.68 5.78
C SER A 142 0.89 -2.57 6.90
N GLN A 143 0.77 -3.87 6.68
CA GLN A 143 0.30 -4.79 7.70
C GLN A 143 1.27 -4.85 8.88
N ASP A 144 2.57 -4.98 8.61
CA ASP A 144 3.62 -5.01 9.64
C ASP A 144 3.59 -3.73 10.50
N VAL A 145 3.42 -2.56 9.89
CA VAL A 145 3.32 -1.28 10.62
C VAL A 145 2.04 -1.20 11.46
N ILE A 146 0.91 -1.71 10.98
CA ILE A 146 -0.34 -1.76 11.75
C ILE A 146 -0.19 -2.67 12.96
N ASP A 147 0.39 -3.85 12.78
CA ASP A 147 0.58 -4.83 13.85
C ASP A 147 1.59 -4.34 14.90
N LEU A 148 2.62 -3.60 14.44
CA LEU A 148 3.62 -2.98 15.30
C LEU A 148 3.05 -1.78 16.08
N ARG A 149 2.14 -1.01 15.48
CA ARG A 149 1.56 0.20 16.08
C ARG A 149 1.00 -0.04 17.48
N ARG A 150 0.22 -1.09 17.67
CA ARG A 150 -0.37 -1.40 18.97
C ARG A 150 0.71 -1.64 20.03
N GLN A 151 1.79 -2.33 19.64
CA GLN A 151 2.90 -2.62 20.53
C GLN A 151 3.71 -1.35 20.83
N GLU A 152 3.90 -0.48 19.83
CA GLU A 152 4.53 0.82 20.02
C GLU A 152 3.77 1.69 21.01
N GLU A 153 2.44 1.75 20.94
CA GLU A 153 1.61 2.49 21.89
C GLU A 153 1.85 2.01 23.34
N GLU A 154 1.93 0.69 23.55
CA GLU A 154 2.26 0.09 24.85
C GLU A 154 3.69 0.44 25.30
N TRP A 155 4.67 0.41 24.41
CA TRP A 155 6.06 0.73 24.75
C TRP A 155 6.25 2.23 25.01
N TRP A 156 5.59 3.10 24.25
CA TRP A 156 5.61 4.54 24.49
C TRP A 156 4.98 4.87 25.85
N ALA A 157 3.90 4.19 26.25
CA ALA A 157 3.33 4.33 27.58
C ALA A 157 4.31 3.94 28.69
N ALA A 158 5.05 2.83 28.54
CA ALA A 158 6.06 2.42 29.51
C ALA A 158 7.22 3.42 29.61
N VAL A 159 7.65 4.02 28.49
CA VAL A 159 8.69 5.06 28.49
C VAL A 159 8.17 6.38 29.09
N LEU A 160 6.90 6.73 28.89
CA LEU A 160 6.24 7.88 29.51
C LEU A 160 6.24 7.81 31.04
N LEU A 161 5.97 6.62 31.61
CA LEU A 161 6.05 6.42 33.06
C LEU A 161 7.43 6.79 33.62
N ALA A 162 8.50 6.53 32.86
CA ALA A 162 9.85 6.89 33.27
C ALA A 162 10.15 8.40 33.19
N SER A 163 9.43 9.13 32.33
CA SER A 163 9.58 10.57 32.17
C SER A 163 8.97 11.38 33.31
N ASP A 164 7.83 10.92 33.85
CA ASP A 164 7.14 11.59 34.96
C ASP A 164 7.74 11.23 36.33
N GLY A 165 8.39 10.08 36.42
CA GLY A 165 8.85 9.50 37.68
C GLY A 165 10.37 9.42 37.88
N GLY A 166 11.21 9.94 36.99
CA GLY A 166 12.63 9.57 36.82
C GLY A 166 13.46 9.23 38.08
N ALA A 167 13.35 9.98 39.18
CA ALA A 167 14.07 9.70 40.44
C ALA A 167 13.34 8.76 41.43
N GLY A 168 12.04 8.51 41.24
CA GLY A 168 11.16 7.70 42.09
C GLY A 168 10.86 6.30 41.55
N LEU A 169 11.40 5.91 40.39
CA LEU A 169 11.16 4.59 39.80
C LEU A 169 11.82 3.47 40.61
N ASN A 170 11.06 2.42 40.89
CA ASN A 170 11.60 1.18 41.43
C ASN A 170 12.43 0.41 40.37
N GLU A 171 13.13 -0.65 40.76
CA GLU A 171 14.03 -1.40 39.86
C GLU A 171 13.26 -2.07 38.70
N GLN A 172 12.04 -2.53 38.96
CA GLN A 172 11.19 -3.15 37.95
C GLN A 172 10.74 -2.14 36.89
N GLU A 173 10.27 -0.96 37.32
CA GLU A 173 9.84 0.13 36.43
C GLU A 173 11.00 0.65 35.57
N ARG A 174 12.22 0.75 36.14
CA ARG A 174 13.42 1.10 35.37
C ARG A 174 13.73 0.06 34.30
N THR A 175 13.62 -1.22 34.64
CA THR A 175 13.86 -2.32 33.70
C THR A 175 12.83 -2.31 32.57
N GLU A 176 11.56 -2.10 32.90
CA GLU A 176 10.46 -2.00 31.92
C GLU A 176 10.65 -0.82 30.98
N ALA A 177 10.96 0.36 31.50
CA ALA A 177 11.23 1.56 30.71
C ALA A 177 12.43 1.39 29.77
N MET A 178 13.53 0.78 30.25
CA MET A 178 14.68 0.47 29.40
C MET A 178 14.30 -0.51 28.29
N LEU A 179 13.60 -1.60 28.62
CA LEU A 179 13.20 -2.61 27.65
C LEU A 179 12.28 -2.00 26.58
N ALA A 180 11.31 -1.18 26.98
CA ALA A 180 10.43 -0.46 26.07
C ALA A 180 11.22 0.49 25.15
N ALA A 181 12.19 1.24 25.70
CA ALA A 181 13.03 2.11 24.89
C ALA A 181 13.90 1.35 23.88
N TYR A 182 14.42 0.16 24.22
CA TYR A 182 15.12 -0.71 23.27
C TYR A 182 14.19 -1.24 22.17
N LYS A 183 12.96 -1.65 22.52
CA LYS A 183 11.98 -2.12 21.54
C LYS A 183 11.58 -1.01 20.56
N LEU A 184 11.37 0.22 21.07
CA LEU A 184 11.11 1.39 20.23
C LEU A 184 12.31 1.74 19.35
N ASP A 185 13.54 1.70 19.87
CA ASP A 185 14.76 1.96 19.06
C ASP A 185 14.86 0.98 17.89
N HIS A 186 14.56 -0.30 18.14
CA HIS A 186 14.52 -1.32 17.09
C HIS A 186 13.36 -1.12 16.10
N ALA A 187 12.18 -0.70 16.57
CA ALA A 187 11.03 -0.40 15.71
C ALA A 187 11.31 0.74 14.71
N TYR A 188 12.20 1.66 15.05
CA TYR A 188 12.63 2.76 14.18
C TYR A 188 13.95 2.50 13.44
N GLU A 189 14.56 1.33 13.61
CA GLU A 189 15.79 0.97 12.94
C GLU A 189 15.61 0.86 11.41
N GLY A 190 16.54 1.43 10.65
CA GLY A 190 16.54 1.38 9.18
C GLY A 190 15.52 2.27 8.48
N TRP A 191 14.56 2.87 9.20
CA TRP A 191 13.55 3.75 8.63
C TRP A 191 14.13 5.00 7.96
N ASP A 192 15.25 5.53 8.47
CA ASP A 192 15.98 6.66 7.89
C ASP A 192 16.53 6.36 6.48
N GLN A 193 16.77 5.08 6.18
CA GLN A 193 17.26 4.61 4.88
C GLN A 193 16.11 4.21 3.93
N ALA A 194 14.86 4.21 4.39
CA ALA A 194 13.71 3.75 3.61
C ALA A 194 13.21 4.78 2.57
N VAL A 195 13.57 6.06 2.71
CA VAL A 195 13.08 7.16 1.85
C VAL A 195 13.27 6.87 0.34
N PRO A 196 14.45 6.46 -0.14
CA PRO A 196 14.64 6.14 -1.56
C PRO A 196 13.72 5.02 -2.06
N THR A 197 13.57 3.96 -1.28
CA THR A 197 12.73 2.80 -1.62
C THR A 197 11.26 3.17 -1.68
N LEU A 198 10.79 3.99 -0.73
CA LEU A 198 9.41 4.45 -0.64
C LEU A 198 9.03 5.36 -1.80
N VAL A 199 9.83 6.41 -2.06
CA VAL A 199 9.59 7.34 -3.19
C VAL A 199 9.73 6.61 -4.53
N GLY A 200 10.73 5.74 -4.66
CA GLY A 200 10.92 4.92 -5.86
C GLY A 200 9.74 3.97 -6.12
N SER A 201 9.05 3.50 -5.08
CA SER A 201 7.88 2.63 -5.23
C SER A 201 6.66 3.41 -5.72
N LEU A 202 6.41 4.63 -5.23
CA LEU A 202 5.31 5.49 -5.72
C LEU A 202 5.48 5.85 -7.20
N ARG A 203 6.71 6.12 -7.61
CA ARG A 203 7.02 6.45 -9.00
C ARG A 203 6.60 5.35 -9.99
N VAL A 204 6.72 4.07 -9.61
CA VAL A 204 6.30 2.94 -10.46
C VAL A 204 4.81 3.05 -10.81
N PHE A 205 4.00 3.59 -9.90
CA PHE A 205 2.57 3.79 -10.08
C PHE A 205 2.22 5.14 -10.70
N GLY A 206 3.21 6.00 -10.98
CA GLY A 206 2.98 7.39 -11.39
C GLY A 206 2.42 8.26 -10.26
N LEU A 207 2.64 7.87 -9.01
CA LEU A 207 2.15 8.57 -7.81
C LEU A 207 3.26 9.40 -7.16
N GLU A 208 2.84 10.38 -6.36
CA GLU A 208 3.72 11.27 -5.59
C GLU A 208 3.27 11.30 -4.13
N PRO A 209 4.20 11.36 -3.16
CA PRO A 209 3.79 11.48 -1.76
C PRO A 209 3.24 12.89 -1.48
N ASP A 210 2.20 12.99 -0.65
CA ASP A 210 1.68 14.27 -0.17
C ASP A 210 2.62 14.85 0.90
N VAL A 211 3.69 15.50 0.45
CA VAL A 211 4.67 16.16 1.34
C VAL A 211 4.02 17.26 2.18
N ASP A 212 2.95 17.88 1.68
CA ASP A 212 2.23 18.92 2.42
C ASP A 212 1.38 18.30 3.55
N ALA A 213 0.86 17.07 3.41
CA ALA A 213 0.26 16.33 4.52
C ALA A 213 1.29 16.05 5.62
N ILE A 214 2.52 15.68 5.24
CA ILE A 214 3.61 15.52 6.21
C ILE A 214 3.84 16.86 6.92
N GLU A 215 3.98 17.96 6.19
CA GLU A 215 4.15 19.29 6.79
C GLU A 215 3.03 19.64 7.76
N ARG A 216 1.76 19.47 7.34
CA ARG A 216 0.57 19.72 8.17
C ARG A 216 0.60 18.91 9.47
N SER A 217 1.00 17.64 9.43
CA SER A 217 1.11 16.80 10.64
C SER A 217 2.19 17.26 11.62
N HIS A 218 3.13 18.10 11.16
CA HIS A 218 4.33 18.55 11.90
C HIS A 218 4.37 20.08 12.12
N GLN A 219 3.24 20.78 12.01
CA GLN A 219 3.20 22.25 12.20
C GLN A 219 3.33 22.69 13.68
N GLY A 220 3.05 21.80 14.64
CA GLY A 220 3.12 22.10 16.07
C GLY A 220 4.49 21.82 16.71
N ASP A 221 4.55 21.98 18.05
CA ASP A 221 5.71 21.63 18.88
C ASP A 221 5.74 20.13 19.23
N GLY A 222 5.36 19.29 18.26
CA GLY A 222 5.44 17.84 18.40
C GLY A 222 6.89 17.37 18.50
N VAL A 223 7.11 16.22 19.13
CA VAL A 223 8.43 15.60 19.17
C VAL A 223 8.94 15.39 17.75
N CYS A 224 10.17 15.84 17.50
CA CYS A 224 10.85 15.78 16.20
C CYS A 224 10.25 16.64 15.07
N ALA A 225 9.21 17.45 15.33
CA ALA A 225 8.54 18.26 14.30
C ALA A 225 9.48 19.29 13.63
N ALA A 226 10.40 19.88 14.39
CA ALA A 226 11.40 20.80 13.84
C ALA A 226 12.39 20.09 12.89
N GLU A 227 12.85 18.89 13.25
CA GLU A 227 13.77 18.10 12.42
C GLU A 227 13.09 17.63 11.14
N VAL A 228 11.86 17.13 11.23
CA VAL A 228 11.07 16.75 10.05
C VAL A 228 10.91 17.95 9.11
N ARG A 229 10.47 19.11 9.61
CA ARG A 229 10.33 20.34 8.79
C ARG A 229 11.63 20.76 8.13
N ALA A 230 12.78 20.61 8.80
CA ALA A 230 14.09 20.90 8.21
C ALA A 230 14.47 19.94 7.06
N LEU A 231 13.93 18.71 7.06
CA LEU A 231 14.18 17.71 6.02
C LEU A 231 13.20 17.80 4.83
N LEU A 232 12.02 18.40 4.99
CA LEU A 232 11.01 18.49 3.92
C LEU A 232 11.52 19.11 2.60
N PRO A 233 12.33 20.19 2.58
CA PRO A 233 12.86 20.73 1.33
C PRO A 233 13.75 19.74 0.56
N ARG A 234 14.50 18.91 1.30
CA ARG A 234 15.31 17.84 0.70
C ARG A 234 14.43 16.73 0.13
N LEU A 235 13.37 16.35 0.85
CA LEU A 235 12.40 15.37 0.36
C LEU A 235 11.72 15.86 -0.92
N ARG A 236 11.23 17.10 -0.95
CA ARG A 236 10.63 17.71 -2.17
C ARG A 236 11.60 17.66 -3.35
N THR A 237 12.83 18.10 -3.14
CA THR A 237 13.88 18.07 -4.17
C THR A 237 14.13 16.65 -4.67
N TYR A 238 14.16 15.67 -3.76
CA TYR A 238 14.38 14.27 -4.11
C TYR A 238 13.20 13.69 -4.91
N VAL A 239 11.96 13.98 -4.53
CA VAL A 239 10.76 13.55 -5.26
C VAL A 239 10.80 14.07 -6.70
N GLU A 240 11.11 15.36 -6.91
CA GLU A 240 11.25 15.94 -8.25
C GLU A 240 12.38 15.30 -9.06
N GLN A 241 13.53 15.01 -8.44
CA GLN A 241 14.63 14.32 -9.11
C GLN A 241 14.24 12.91 -9.54
N VAL A 242 13.58 12.15 -8.66
CA VAL A 242 13.13 10.79 -8.93
C VAL A 242 12.08 10.78 -10.03
N LYS A 243 11.15 11.74 -10.03
CA LYS A 243 10.15 11.94 -11.08
C LYS A 243 10.77 12.21 -12.46
N ALA A 244 11.86 12.99 -12.51
CA ALA A 244 12.54 13.36 -13.75
C ALA A 244 13.40 12.23 -14.35
N MET A 245 13.68 11.16 -13.62
CA MET A 245 14.45 10.04 -14.15
C MET A 245 13.65 9.26 -15.21
N PRO A 246 14.32 8.60 -16.18
CA PRO A 246 13.66 7.67 -17.09
C PRO A 246 13.21 6.41 -16.34
N LEU A 247 12.01 5.91 -16.62
CA LEU A 247 11.55 4.64 -16.06
C LEU A 247 12.45 3.50 -16.60
N PRO A 248 12.84 2.55 -15.74
CA PRO A 248 13.68 1.42 -16.14
C PRO A 248 13.00 0.50 -17.15
#